data_AF-A0A151SHZ6-F1
#
_entry.id   AF-A0A151SHZ6-F1
#
_cell.length_a   1.000
_cell.length_b   1.000
_cell.length_c   1.000
_cell.angle_alpha   90.00
_cell.angle_beta   90.00
_cell.angle_gamma   90.00
#
_symmetry.space_group_name_H-M   'P 1'
#
loop_
_entity.id
_entity.type
_entity.pdbx_description
1 polymer ?
#
loop_
_entity_poly.entity_id
_entity_poly.type
_entity_poly.pdbx_seq_one_letter_code
_entity_poly.pdbx_strand_id
1 'polypeptide(L)'
;MASSSGNEGDSMEDYEALISTTDVELLKRAWRNEKAAPEVLRFEFQLISRLREQIELMEETIQDKSTAATDPLSLSLYQMDLDRTLFLLRSYLRIRIQKIEKYMFHIRKTNELWNRLSKDEKEFTNACIEDLKQHLEESVLSKLPENYQSVLKQSVTSGEDDMVPEPQLDTFVLCRSKEYLTGIQLEDGPVDDRQFPYSCMNLFCSV
;
A
#
# COMPACT_ATOMS: atom_id res chain seq x y z
N MET A 1 -26.93 40.42 38.28
CA MET A 1 -27.08 38.97 38.04
C MET A 1 -26.53 38.70 36.65
N ALA A 2 -25.32 38.14 36.57
CA ALA A 2 -24.70 37.71 35.32
C ALA A 2 -24.77 36.18 35.31
N SER A 3 -25.54 35.62 34.38
CA SER A 3 -25.66 34.18 34.22
C SER A 3 -24.54 33.69 33.31
N SER A 4 -23.72 32.82 33.89
CA SER A 4 -22.71 31.98 33.26
C SER A 4 -23.27 31.25 32.03
N SER A 5 -22.70 31.53 30.86
CA SER A 5 -22.81 30.66 29.68
C SER A 5 -21.74 29.58 29.82
N GLY A 6 -22.18 28.35 30.07
CA GLY A 6 -21.30 27.18 30.16
C GLY A 6 -20.58 26.93 28.84
N ASN A 7 -19.25 26.87 28.92
CA ASN A 7 -18.36 26.49 27.84
C ASN A 7 -18.37 24.95 27.69
N GLU A 8 -19.32 24.41 26.92
CA GLU A 8 -19.43 22.97 26.61
C GLU A 8 -18.65 22.56 25.35
N GLY A 9 -17.79 23.43 24.81
CA GLY A 9 -16.98 23.15 23.60
C GLY A 9 -15.64 22.44 23.85
N ASP A 10 -15.19 22.37 25.11
CA ASP A 10 -13.82 21.96 25.47
C ASP A 10 -13.61 20.44 25.50
N SER A 11 -14.69 19.66 25.61
CA SER A 11 -14.60 18.21 25.86
C SER A 11 -14.53 17.34 24.60
N MET A 12 -14.82 17.87 23.41
CA MET A 12 -14.79 17.08 22.17
C MET A 12 -13.41 17.11 21.51
N GLU A 13 -12.73 18.27 21.56
CA GLU A 13 -11.38 18.46 21.02
C GLU A 13 -10.32 17.66 21.81
N ASP A 14 -10.49 17.52 23.14
CA ASP A 14 -9.60 16.73 24.00
C ASP A 14 -9.70 15.21 23.73
N TYR A 15 -10.90 14.68 23.43
CA TYR A 15 -11.06 13.27 23.05
C TYR A 15 -10.48 12.99 21.66
N GLU A 16 -10.56 13.94 20.74
CA GLU A 16 -10.03 13.81 19.39
C GLU A 16 -8.48 13.92 19.37
N ALA A 17 -7.91 14.73 20.26
CA ALA A 17 -6.47 14.79 20.51
C ALA A 17 -5.91 13.53 21.22
N LEU A 18 -6.68 12.92 22.13
CA LEU A 18 -6.39 11.62 22.74
C LEU A 18 -6.45 10.45 21.74
N ILE A 19 -7.23 10.63 20.67
CA ILE A 19 -7.22 9.77 19.47
C ILE A 19 -6.28 10.39 18.42
N SER A 20 -5.09 10.83 18.83
CA SER A 20 -4.01 11.05 17.86
C SER A 20 -3.93 9.79 17.00
N THR A 21 -4.15 9.89 15.68
CA THR A 21 -4.23 8.72 14.80
C THR A 21 -2.96 7.91 14.97
N THR A 22 -3.07 6.77 15.65
CA THR A 22 -1.90 5.94 15.93
C THR A 22 -1.32 5.45 14.61
N ASP A 23 -0.01 5.21 14.58
CA ASP A 23 0.62 4.66 13.38
C ASP A 23 -0.03 3.31 12.98
N VAL A 24 -0.59 2.58 13.94
CA VAL A 24 -1.39 1.36 13.70
C VAL A 24 -2.70 1.67 12.94
N GLU A 25 -3.43 2.72 13.30
CA GLU A 25 -4.64 3.15 12.57
C GLU A 25 -4.30 3.59 11.13
N LEU A 26 -3.18 4.31 10.96
CA LEU A 26 -2.67 4.69 9.64
C LEU A 26 -2.29 3.47 8.82
N LEU A 27 -1.64 2.47 9.42
CA LEU A 27 -1.29 1.21 8.75
C LEU A 27 -2.54 0.42 8.35
N LYS A 28 -3.55 0.31 9.22
CA LYS A 28 -4.83 -0.35 8.89
C LYS A 28 -5.48 0.28 7.67
N ARG A 29 -5.40 1.61 7.56
CA ARG A 29 -5.92 2.34 6.40
C ARG A 29 -5.11 2.04 5.14
N ALA A 30 -3.77 2.18 5.20
CA ALA A 30 -2.90 1.89 4.07
C ALA A 30 -3.09 0.43 3.59
N TRP A 31 -3.18 -0.51 4.52
CA TRP A 31 -3.47 -1.92 4.26
C TRP A 31 -4.79 -2.15 3.55
N ARG A 32 -5.89 -1.54 4.03
CA ARG A 32 -7.20 -1.66 3.39
C ARG A 32 -7.21 -1.08 1.97
N ASN A 33 -6.60 0.09 1.79
CA ASN A 33 -6.50 0.74 0.49
C ASN A 33 -5.67 -0.08 -0.49
N GLU A 34 -4.51 -0.57 -0.05
CA GLU A 34 -3.66 -1.43 -0.87
C GLU A 34 -4.40 -2.71 -1.23
N LYS A 35 -5.16 -3.32 -0.31
CA LYS A 35 -5.94 -4.53 -0.62
C LYS A 35 -7.04 -4.29 -1.65
N ALA A 36 -7.66 -3.11 -1.65
CA ALA A 36 -8.77 -2.78 -2.54
C ALA A 36 -8.33 -2.24 -3.92
N ALA A 37 -7.17 -1.60 -4.01
CA ALA A 37 -6.70 -0.99 -5.26
C ALA A 37 -6.24 -2.04 -6.29
N PRO A 38 -6.56 -1.88 -7.58
CA PRO A 38 -6.11 -2.79 -8.65
C PRO A 38 -4.61 -2.63 -8.97
N GLU A 39 -4.07 -1.42 -8.81
CA GLU A 39 -2.66 -1.10 -8.99
C GLU A 39 -1.92 -0.95 -7.65
N VAL A 40 -0.59 -0.90 -7.69
CA VAL A 40 0.25 -0.69 -6.50
C VAL A 40 0.22 0.79 -6.08
N LEU A 41 -0.06 1.03 -4.80
CA LEU A 41 -0.08 2.39 -4.25
C LEU A 41 1.32 2.86 -3.84
N ARG A 42 1.43 4.14 -3.48
CA ARG A 42 2.69 4.73 -2.98
C ARG A 42 3.12 4.07 -1.67
N PHE A 43 4.38 3.68 -1.58
CA PHE A 43 4.95 3.15 -0.35
C PHE A 43 5.03 4.22 0.74
N GLU A 44 4.39 3.95 1.88
CA GLU A 44 4.37 4.83 3.05
C GLU A 44 5.66 4.73 3.87
N PHE A 45 6.79 5.20 3.31
CA PHE A 45 8.12 5.02 3.91
C PHE A 45 8.21 5.50 5.36
N GLN A 46 7.73 6.71 5.63
CA GLN A 46 7.81 7.32 6.95
C GLN A 46 6.99 6.55 7.99
N LEU A 47 5.79 6.10 7.61
CA LEU A 47 4.91 5.33 8.48
C LEU A 47 5.53 3.96 8.81
N ILE A 48 6.02 3.25 7.80
CA ILE A 48 6.60 1.92 7.97
C ILE A 48 7.90 1.98 8.79
N SER A 49 8.70 3.04 8.64
CA SER A 49 9.90 3.25 9.47
C SER A 49 9.53 3.39 10.95
N ARG A 50 8.61 4.31 11.28
CA ARG A 50 8.17 4.51 12.67
C ARG A 50 7.53 3.26 13.27
N LEU A 51 6.76 2.51 12.48
CA LEU A 51 6.16 1.26 12.95
C LEU A 51 7.19 0.18 13.25
N ARG A 52 8.26 0.08 12.45
CA ARG A 52 9.36 -0.85 12.73
C ARG A 52 10.04 -0.49 14.05
N GLU A 53 10.35 0.79 14.25
CA GLU A 53 10.92 1.28 15.51
C GLU A 53 9.99 1.02 16.71
N GLN A 54 8.68 1.26 16.57
CA GLN A 54 7.69 0.97 17.62
C GLN A 54 7.59 -0.53 17.94
N ILE A 55 7.69 -1.39 16.93
CA ILE A 55 7.69 -2.86 17.11
C ILE A 55 8.94 -3.28 17.88
N GLU A 56 10.12 -2.79 17.51
CA GLU A 56 11.39 -3.09 18.19
C GLU A 56 11.35 -2.67 19.67
N LEU A 57 10.85 -1.48 19.98
CA LEU A 57 10.69 -1.00 21.36
C LEU A 57 9.69 -1.86 22.17
N MET A 58 8.63 -2.34 21.52
CA MET A 58 7.64 -3.19 22.17
C MET A 58 8.18 -4.60 22.43
N GLU A 59 9.02 -5.13 21.54
CA GLU A 59 9.75 -6.38 21.75
C GLU A 59 10.70 -6.28 22.95
N GLU A 60 11.49 -5.21 23.06
CA GLU A 60 12.35 -4.93 24.22
C GLU A 60 11.53 -4.83 25.51
N THR A 61 10.42 -4.09 25.48
CA THR A 61 9.53 -3.92 26.65
C THR A 61 8.96 -5.26 27.12
N ILE A 62 8.57 -6.16 26.20
CA ILE A 62 8.08 -7.49 26.53
C ILE A 62 9.20 -8.32 27.17
N GLN A 63 10.40 -8.26 26.61
CA GLN A 63 11.57 -8.96 27.16
C GLN A 63 11.88 -8.50 28.58
N ASP A 64 11.94 -7.19 28.84
CA ASP A 64 12.20 -6.64 30.17
C ASP A 64 11.14 -7.06 31.18
N LYS A 65 9.85 -6.92 30.82
CA LYS A 65 8.74 -7.30 31.70
C LYS A 65 8.70 -8.80 31.97
N SER A 66 9.20 -9.64 31.06
CA SER A 66 9.28 -11.09 31.24
C SER A 66 10.31 -11.49 32.30
N THR A 67 11.38 -10.70 32.44
CA THR A 67 12.43 -10.92 33.45
C THR A 67 12.06 -10.32 34.81
N ALA A 68 11.26 -9.26 34.81
CA ALA A 68 10.65 -8.72 36.02
C ALA A 68 9.50 -9.64 36.50
N ALA A 69 9.22 -9.64 37.81
CA ALA A 69 8.06 -10.33 38.40
C ALA A 69 6.75 -9.60 38.07
N THR A 70 6.47 -9.41 36.79
CA THR A 70 5.28 -8.73 36.26
C THR A 70 4.09 -9.67 36.26
N ASP A 71 2.89 -9.11 36.42
CA ASP A 71 1.63 -9.84 36.26
C ASP A 71 1.57 -10.58 34.89
N PRO A 72 1.32 -11.91 34.87
CA PRO A 72 1.26 -12.70 33.64
C PRO A 72 0.21 -12.24 32.63
N LEU A 73 -0.92 -11.69 33.09
CA LEU A 73 -1.99 -11.22 32.20
C LEU A 73 -1.54 -9.99 31.42
N SER A 74 -0.84 -9.07 32.08
CA SER A 74 -0.27 -7.88 31.45
C SER A 74 0.74 -8.24 30.37
N LEU A 75 1.63 -9.20 30.63
CA LEU A 75 2.58 -9.73 29.64
C LEU A 75 1.88 -10.34 28.42
N SER A 76 0.84 -11.16 28.66
CA SER A 76 0.07 -11.76 27.58
C SER A 76 -0.62 -10.71 26.70
N LEU A 77 -1.09 -9.61 27.29
CA LEU A 77 -1.73 -8.53 26.54
C LEU A 77 -0.74 -7.84 25.59
N TYR A 78 0.46 -7.48 26.07
CA TYR A 78 1.50 -6.89 25.22
C TYR A 78 1.89 -7.82 24.07
N GLN A 79 2.05 -9.11 24.33
CA GLN A 79 2.38 -10.10 23.29
C GLN A 79 1.28 -10.17 22.21
N MET A 80 0.01 -10.21 22.62
CA MET A 80 -1.11 -10.25 21.66
C MET A 80 -1.16 -9.00 20.77
N ASP A 81 -0.88 -7.82 21.33
CA ASP A 81 -0.91 -6.57 20.56
C ASP A 81 0.29 -6.43 19.63
N LEU A 82 1.47 -6.94 20.03
CA LEU A 82 2.62 -7.11 19.15
C LEU A 82 2.28 -8.03 17.98
N ASP A 83 1.73 -9.21 18.25
CA ASP A 83 1.40 -10.21 17.23
C ASP A 83 0.39 -9.65 16.21
N ARG A 84 -0.62 -8.90 16.67
CA ARG A 84 -1.60 -8.22 15.81
C ARG A 84 -0.95 -7.16 14.91
N THR A 85 -0.06 -6.35 15.47
CA THR A 85 0.63 -5.28 14.73
C THR A 85 1.58 -5.87 13.69
N LEU A 86 2.35 -6.89 14.07
CA LEU A 86 3.22 -7.64 13.18
C LEU A 86 2.44 -8.32 12.05
N PHE A 87 1.30 -8.96 12.36
CA PHE A 87 0.43 -9.55 11.36
C PHE A 87 -0.02 -8.51 10.33
N LEU A 88 -0.48 -7.35 10.80
CA LEU A 88 -0.95 -6.28 9.92
C LEU A 88 0.16 -5.77 9.00
N LEU A 89 1.36 -5.51 9.55
CA LEU A 89 2.52 -5.06 8.78
C LEU A 89 2.93 -6.10 7.73
N ARG A 90 3.05 -7.37 8.13
CA ARG A 90 3.38 -8.47 7.21
C ARG A 90 2.33 -8.64 6.12
N SER A 91 1.05 -8.52 6.47
CA SER A 91 -0.05 -8.61 5.50
C SER A 91 0.02 -7.48 4.46
N TYR A 92 0.28 -6.25 4.91
CA TYR A 92 0.47 -5.10 4.01
C TYR A 92 1.62 -5.33 3.02
N LEU A 93 2.81 -5.71 3.52
CA LEU A 93 3.97 -5.96 2.66
C LEU A 93 3.74 -7.13 1.69
N ARG A 94 3.09 -8.21 2.15
CA ARG A 94 2.77 -9.37 1.31
C ARG A 94 1.85 -9.00 0.14
N ILE A 95 0.79 -8.22 0.39
CA ILE A 95 -0.13 -7.78 -0.67
C ILE A 95 0.62 -6.97 -1.73
N ARG A 96 1.52 -6.07 -1.30
CA ARG A 96 2.33 -5.27 -2.21
C ARG A 96 3.25 -6.13 -3.08
N ILE A 97 3.99 -7.07 -2.47
CA ILE A 97 4.86 -8.00 -3.21
C ILE A 97 4.05 -8.77 -4.26
N GLN A 98 2.87 -9.28 -3.92
CA GLN A 98 2.02 -10.01 -4.86
C GLN A 98 1.60 -9.16 -6.07
N LYS A 99 1.27 -7.88 -5.85
CA LYS A 99 0.96 -6.96 -6.96
C LYS A 99 2.19 -6.65 -7.80
N ILE A 100 3.33 -6.43 -7.16
CA ILE A 100 4.60 -6.14 -7.83
C ILE A 100 5.01 -7.31 -8.71
N GLU A 101 4.97 -8.53 -8.20
CA GLU A 101 5.26 -9.77 -8.94
C GLU A 101 4.35 -9.92 -10.16
N LYS A 102 3.05 -9.65 -10.01
CA LYS A 102 2.06 -9.74 -11.09
C LYS A 102 2.30 -8.71 -12.21
N TYR A 103 2.75 -7.50 -11.87
CA TYR A 103 2.84 -6.37 -12.80
C TYR A 103 4.29 -5.86 -12.98
N MET A 104 5.29 -6.72 -12.77
CA MET A 104 6.71 -6.34 -12.70
C MET A 104 7.21 -5.58 -13.93
N PHE A 105 6.87 -6.05 -15.13
CA PHE A 105 7.31 -5.42 -16.38
C PHE A 105 6.66 -4.05 -16.60
N HIS A 106 5.36 -3.93 -16.31
CA HIS A 106 4.61 -2.68 -16.39
C HIS A 106 5.15 -1.65 -15.38
N ILE A 107 5.36 -2.05 -14.13
CA ILE A 107 5.93 -1.20 -13.07
C ILE A 107 7.34 -0.73 -13.43
N ARG A 108 8.17 -1.60 -14.02
CA ARG A 108 9.54 -1.26 -14.42
C ARG A 108 9.59 -0.27 -15.58
N LYS A 109 8.63 -0.34 -16.50
CA LYS A 109 8.51 0.57 -17.66
C LYS A 109 8.05 1.96 -17.25
N THR A 110 7.14 2.06 -16.28
CA THR A 110 6.53 3.32 -15.84
C THR A 110 7.29 3.94 -14.67
N ASN A 111 7.99 5.06 -14.90
CA ASN A 111 8.81 5.71 -13.88
C ASN A 111 8.02 6.17 -12.64
N GLU A 112 6.76 6.60 -12.82
CA GLU A 112 5.90 6.98 -11.69
C GLU A 112 5.62 5.81 -10.75
N LEU A 113 5.26 4.64 -11.31
CA LEU A 113 5.06 3.41 -10.55
C LEU A 113 6.35 2.95 -9.90
N TRP A 114 7.47 3.00 -10.62
CA TRP A 114 8.78 2.68 -10.07
C TRP A 114 9.12 3.53 -8.83
N ASN A 115 8.75 4.81 -8.83
CA ASN A 115 8.98 5.69 -7.68
C ASN A 115 8.05 5.44 -6.49
N ARG A 116 6.97 4.66 -6.67
CA ARG A 116 6.08 4.23 -5.58
C ARG A 116 6.66 3.09 -4.75
N LEU A 117 7.70 2.38 -5.23
CA LEU A 117 8.26 1.22 -4.55
C LEU A 117 9.34 1.61 -3.52
N SER A 118 9.46 0.79 -2.47
CA SER A 118 10.58 0.82 -1.53
C SER A 118 11.89 0.34 -2.19
N LYS A 119 13.03 0.56 -1.53
CA LYS A 119 14.33 0.06 -2.01
C LYS A 119 14.32 -1.47 -2.17
N ASP A 120 13.88 -2.17 -1.13
CA ASP A 120 13.83 -3.64 -1.10
C ASP A 120 12.87 -4.17 -2.17
N GLU A 121 11.74 -3.49 -2.38
CA GLU A 121 10.77 -3.83 -3.44
C GLU A 121 11.37 -3.67 -4.84
N LYS A 122 12.18 -2.64 -5.07
CA LYS A 122 12.88 -2.43 -6.35
C LYS A 122 13.91 -3.51 -6.61
N GLU A 123 14.68 -3.88 -5.60
CA GLU A 123 15.66 -4.96 -5.68
C GLU A 123 14.98 -6.30 -5.99
N PHE A 124 13.89 -6.62 -5.28
CA PHE A 124 13.06 -7.78 -5.55
C PHE A 124 12.50 -7.78 -6.99
N THR A 125 11.99 -6.64 -7.46
CA THR A 125 11.42 -6.54 -8.81
C THR A 125 12.45 -6.81 -9.89
N ASN A 126 13.67 -6.25 -9.76
CA ASN A 126 14.74 -6.48 -10.73
C ASN A 126 15.17 -7.95 -10.74
N ALA A 127 15.38 -8.56 -9.56
CA ALA A 127 15.74 -9.97 -9.45
C ALA A 127 14.68 -10.87 -10.10
N CYS A 128 13.40 -10.64 -9.79
CA CYS A 128 12.30 -11.42 -10.36
C CYS A 128 12.22 -11.30 -11.89
N ILE A 129 12.45 -10.10 -12.44
CA ILE A 129 12.50 -9.87 -13.89
C ILE A 129 13.67 -10.63 -14.52
N GLU A 130 14.86 -10.59 -13.91
CA GLU A 130 16.04 -11.28 -14.41
C GLU A 130 15.85 -12.80 -14.38
N ASP A 131 15.39 -13.35 -13.26
CA ASP A 131 15.13 -14.78 -13.07
C ASP A 131 14.09 -15.28 -14.07
N LEU A 132 12.99 -14.55 -14.27
CA LEU A 132 11.96 -14.94 -15.22
C LEU A 132 12.48 -14.89 -16.66
N LYS A 133 13.22 -13.85 -17.03
CA LYS A 133 13.81 -13.74 -18.37
C LYS A 133 14.77 -14.91 -18.64
N GLN A 134 15.67 -15.19 -17.71
CA GLN A 134 16.60 -16.32 -17.84
C GLN A 134 15.86 -17.64 -17.98
N HIS A 135 14.88 -17.89 -17.11
CA HIS A 135 14.11 -19.13 -17.14
C HIS A 135 13.38 -19.34 -18.47
N LEU A 136 12.73 -18.30 -19.00
CA LEU A 136 12.02 -18.36 -20.28
C LEU A 136 12.98 -18.54 -21.46
N GLU A 137 14.14 -17.87 -21.43
CA GLU A 137 15.18 -17.99 -22.46
C GLU A 137 15.69 -19.43 -22.58
N GLU A 138 16.08 -20.03 -21.46
CA GLU A 138 16.61 -21.39 -21.41
C GLU A 138 15.55 -22.45 -21.73
N SER A 139 14.31 -22.22 -21.28
CA SER A 139 13.24 -23.22 -21.40
C SER A 139 12.62 -23.26 -22.80
N VAL A 140 12.29 -22.09 -23.36
CA VAL A 140 11.44 -21.98 -24.55
C VAL A 140 11.99 -21.01 -25.60
N LEU A 141 12.38 -19.79 -25.24
CA LEU A 141 12.60 -18.73 -26.24
C LEU A 141 13.78 -19.03 -27.16
N SER A 142 14.87 -19.57 -26.64
CA SER A 142 16.02 -20.00 -27.45
C SER A 142 15.70 -21.07 -28.50
N LYS A 143 14.57 -21.77 -28.36
CA LYS A 143 14.09 -22.81 -29.30
C LYS A 143 13.10 -22.26 -30.32
N LEU A 144 12.61 -21.04 -30.13
CA LEU A 144 11.66 -20.41 -31.04
C LEU A 144 12.40 -19.71 -32.20
N PRO A 145 11.75 -19.54 -33.36
CA PRO A 145 12.28 -18.71 -34.44
C PRO A 145 12.55 -17.28 -33.95
N GLU A 146 13.55 -16.61 -34.53
CA GLU A 146 14.04 -15.27 -34.12
C GLU A 146 12.93 -14.24 -33.92
N ASN A 147 11.84 -14.33 -34.70
CA ASN A 147 10.70 -13.43 -34.62
C ASN A 147 9.87 -13.53 -33.32
N TYR A 148 10.08 -14.58 -32.51
CA TYR A 148 9.28 -14.91 -31.33
C TYR A 148 10.12 -15.08 -30.05
N GLN A 149 11.38 -14.67 -30.05
CA GLN A 149 12.29 -14.85 -28.91
C GLN A 149 12.14 -13.76 -27.84
N SER A 150 11.22 -12.82 -28.00
CA SER A 150 11.02 -11.74 -27.03
C SER A 150 10.16 -12.18 -25.85
N VAL A 151 10.55 -11.77 -24.65
CA VAL A 151 9.74 -11.94 -23.42
C VAL A 151 8.56 -10.95 -23.37
N LEU A 152 8.70 -9.78 -24.00
CA LEU A 152 7.77 -8.66 -23.87
C LEU A 152 6.80 -8.53 -25.04
N LYS A 153 7.11 -9.16 -26.17
CA LYS A 153 6.37 -9.03 -27.43
C LYS A 153 5.95 -10.39 -27.95
N GLN A 154 4.74 -10.49 -28.47
CA GLN A 154 4.28 -11.69 -29.15
C GLN A 154 5.08 -11.96 -30.42
N SER A 155 5.43 -10.92 -31.18
CA SER A 155 6.27 -11.02 -32.37
C SER A 155 7.11 -9.77 -32.61
N VAL A 156 8.15 -9.88 -33.44
CA VAL A 156 8.96 -8.73 -33.90
C VAL A 156 8.15 -7.67 -34.65
N THR A 157 7.01 -8.04 -35.25
CA THR A 157 6.12 -7.08 -35.95
C THR A 157 5.26 -6.25 -35.00
N SER A 158 5.19 -6.63 -33.72
CA SER A 158 4.43 -5.92 -32.69
C SER A 158 5.12 -4.60 -32.35
N GLY A 159 4.44 -3.48 -32.59
CA GLY A 159 4.97 -2.14 -32.32
C GLY A 159 5.23 -1.91 -30.83
N GLU A 160 4.35 -2.45 -29.99
CA GLU A 160 4.34 -2.27 -28.53
C GLU A 160 4.63 -3.58 -27.79
N ASP A 161 4.81 -3.48 -26.46
CA ASP A 161 5.03 -4.63 -25.57
C ASP A 161 3.68 -5.25 -25.18
N ASP A 162 3.10 -6.02 -26.10
CA ASP A 162 1.75 -6.59 -26.01
C ASP A 162 1.62 -7.81 -25.08
N MET A 163 2.73 -8.34 -24.57
CA MET A 163 2.75 -9.47 -23.64
C MET A 163 2.98 -9.03 -22.18
N VAL A 164 2.87 -7.74 -21.88
CA VAL A 164 3.02 -7.18 -20.54
C VAL A 164 1.65 -7.08 -19.85
N PRO A 165 1.42 -7.77 -18.73
CA PRO A 165 0.17 -7.64 -17.98
C PRO A 165 0.07 -6.26 -17.32
N GLU A 166 -1.09 -5.63 -17.42
CA GLU A 166 -1.38 -4.31 -16.82
C GLU A 166 -2.56 -4.39 -15.83
N PRO A 167 -2.59 -3.54 -14.80
CA PRO A 167 -3.73 -3.47 -13.89
C PRO A 167 -4.95 -2.86 -14.59
N GLN A 168 -6.13 -3.45 -14.35
CA GLN A 168 -7.40 -2.93 -14.87
C GLN A 168 -7.88 -1.76 -14.00
N LEU A 169 -7.63 -0.52 -14.44
CA LEU A 169 -7.98 0.69 -13.69
C LEU A 169 -9.50 0.94 -13.60
N ASP A 170 -10.28 0.42 -14.55
CA ASP A 170 -11.75 0.51 -14.56
C ASP A 170 -12.43 -0.49 -13.61
N THR A 171 -11.67 -1.17 -12.76
CA THR A 171 -12.22 -2.10 -11.77
C THR A 171 -12.97 -1.33 -10.68
N PHE A 172 -14.22 -1.72 -10.42
CA PHE A 172 -15.01 -1.13 -9.35
C PHE A 172 -14.38 -1.37 -7.98
N VAL A 173 -14.22 -0.29 -7.21
CA VAL A 173 -13.78 -0.32 -5.82
C VAL A 173 -14.87 0.28 -4.92
N LEU A 174 -14.99 -0.26 -3.71
CA LEU A 174 -15.89 0.30 -2.70
C LEU A 174 -15.21 1.48 -2.02
N CYS A 175 -15.80 2.67 -2.16
CA CYS A 175 -15.32 3.88 -1.53
C CYS A 175 -16.23 4.28 -0.37
N ARG A 176 -15.63 4.77 0.72
CA ARG A 176 -16.34 5.34 1.86
C ARG A 176 -15.91 6.79 2.02
N SER A 177 -16.87 7.71 1.96
CA SER A 177 -16.61 9.13 2.27
C SER A 177 -16.34 9.29 3.76
N LYS A 178 -15.32 10.10 4.09
CA LYS A 178 -15.02 10.49 5.48
C LYS A 178 -15.78 11.71 5.93
N GLU A 179 -16.16 12.55 4.99
CA GLU A 179 -16.79 13.84 5.24
C GLU A 179 -18.11 13.90 4.49
N TYR A 180 -19.04 14.69 5.02
CA TYR A 180 -20.28 14.96 4.33
C TYR A 180 -20.00 15.93 3.19
N LEU A 181 -19.94 15.41 1.97
CA LEU A 181 -19.69 16.20 0.77
C LEU A 181 -21.04 16.73 0.26
N THR A 182 -21.41 17.97 0.61
CA THR A 182 -22.54 18.66 -0.04
C THR A 182 -22.16 19.07 -1.46
N GLY A 183 -22.87 18.56 -2.47
CA GLY A 183 -22.91 19.16 -3.81
C GLY A 183 -21.77 18.80 -4.76
N ILE A 184 -20.99 17.74 -4.51
CA ILE A 184 -20.06 17.23 -5.54
C ILE A 184 -20.86 16.41 -6.54
N GLN A 185 -21.13 17.00 -7.69
CA GLN A 185 -21.58 16.27 -8.87
C GLN A 185 -20.34 15.62 -9.48
N LEU A 186 -20.21 14.30 -9.33
CA LEU A 186 -19.22 13.55 -10.10
C LEU A 186 -19.69 13.62 -11.55
N GLU A 187 -18.95 14.32 -12.41
CA GLU A 187 -19.30 14.36 -13.84
C GLU A 187 -19.07 12.97 -14.46
N ASP A 188 -20.15 12.33 -14.88
CA ASP A 188 -20.14 11.12 -15.71
C ASP A 188 -19.81 11.47 -17.19
N GLY A 189 -18.71 12.19 -17.41
CA GLY A 189 -18.24 12.58 -18.74
C GLY A 189 -17.31 11.54 -19.37
N PRO A 190 -17.32 11.35 -20.70
CA PRO A 190 -16.30 10.54 -21.37
C PRO A 190 -14.92 11.18 -21.14
N VAL A 191 -13.94 10.35 -20.75
CA VAL A 191 -12.56 10.77 -20.48
C VAL A 191 -11.96 11.34 -21.77
N ASP A 192 -11.82 12.66 -21.85
CA ASP A 192 -11.04 13.33 -22.90
C ASP A 192 -9.57 13.39 -22.43
N ASP A 193 -8.70 12.64 -23.11
CA ASP A 193 -7.28 12.41 -22.77
C ASP A 193 -6.39 13.67 -22.80
N ARG A 194 -6.95 14.88 -22.92
CA ARG A 194 -6.17 16.10 -23.18
C ARG A 194 -6.25 17.19 -22.11
N GLN A 195 -6.91 16.97 -20.98
CA GLN A 195 -6.98 18.01 -19.95
C GLN A 195 -7.13 17.49 -18.52
N PHE A 196 -6.30 16.55 -18.09
CA PHE A 196 -6.08 16.36 -16.66
C PHE A 196 -4.75 17.01 -16.25
N PRO A 197 -4.74 18.20 -15.62
CA PRO A 197 -3.67 18.44 -14.67
C PRO A 197 -3.89 17.40 -13.59
N TYR A 198 -2.87 16.57 -13.31
CA TYR A 198 -2.88 15.57 -12.25
C TYR A 198 -3.16 16.23 -10.88
N SER A 199 -4.41 16.60 -10.60
CA SER A 199 -4.94 16.56 -9.27
C SER A 199 -5.30 15.10 -9.08
N CYS A 200 -4.25 14.32 -8.79
CA CYS A 200 -4.37 13.03 -8.14
C CYS A 200 -5.48 13.22 -7.12
N MET A 201 -6.64 12.59 -7.37
CA MET A 201 -7.72 12.61 -6.42
C MET A 201 -7.11 12.07 -5.13
N ASN A 202 -6.77 12.98 -4.22
CA ASN A 202 -6.64 12.73 -2.81
C ASN A 202 -8.05 12.41 -2.27
N LEU A 203 -8.81 11.57 -2.98
CA LEU A 203 -9.73 10.65 -2.35
C LEU A 203 -8.83 9.77 -1.50
N PHE A 204 -8.60 10.32 -0.32
CA PHE A 204 -8.26 9.65 0.90
C PHE A 204 -9.33 8.58 1.13
N CYS A 205 -9.34 7.54 0.31
CA CYS A 205 -10.08 6.33 0.56
C CYS A 205 -9.59 5.85 1.94
N SER A 206 -10.51 5.75 2.88
CA SER A 206 -10.38 4.71 3.86
C SER A 206 -11.60 3.86 3.66
N VAL A 207 -11.43 2.72 3.02
CA VAL A 207 -12.26 1.58 3.39
C VAL A 207 -12.06 1.35 4.89
#